data_AF-A0A927PE71-F1
#
_entry.id   AF-A0A927PE71-F1
#
_cell.length_a   1.000
_cell.length_b   1.000
_cell.length_c   1.000
_cell.angle_alpha   90.00
_cell.angle_beta   90.00
_cell.angle_gamma   90.00
#
_symmetry.space_group_name_H-M   'P 1'
#
loop_
_entity.id
_entity.type
_entity.pdbx_description
1 polymer ?
#
loop_
_entity_poly.entity_id
_entity_poly.type
_entity_poly.pdbx_seq_one_letter_code
_entity_poly.pdbx_strand_id
1 'polypeptide(L)'
;MSLHPRRRTVTAGWFERATTQWRTAAWLALVWVMLWGDLSWANVIAGVVVGFAVVTFLPLPTVATHGGFRPWPFLVLAGRFVADLVVASFQVSALALDPRRTPRGAVVGIRLRNPSDVYMTATAELCSLVPGSVVVEAHRLTGMLYVHVLDVDQSGGIEKVRADTLALEARVLRAFASNADLRRSGLYLHDDGGPTADRRTAAPAAETTRPSEGER
;
A
#
# COMPACT_ATOMS: atom_id res chain seq x y z
N MET A 1 34.35 12.39 30.96
CA MET A 1 34.63 11.71 29.68
C MET A 1 34.74 10.22 29.95
N SER A 2 33.62 9.50 30.01
CA SER A 2 33.55 8.07 30.36
C SER A 2 33.02 7.27 29.19
N LEU A 3 33.88 6.43 28.61
CA LEU A 3 33.50 5.47 27.59
C LEU A 3 32.80 4.29 28.28
N HIS A 4 31.47 4.20 28.12
CA HIS A 4 30.69 3.04 28.55
C HIS A 4 30.69 2.02 27.40
N PRO A 5 31.30 0.81 27.54
CA PRO A 5 31.21 -0.21 26.51
C PRO A 5 29.92 -1.01 26.76
N ARG A 6 28.85 -0.70 26.02
CA ARG A 6 27.70 -1.60 25.91
C ARG A 6 28.14 -2.82 25.09
N ARG A 7 28.73 -3.82 25.75
CA ARG A 7 28.75 -5.19 25.23
C ARG A 7 27.33 -5.73 25.26
N ARG A 8 26.52 -5.39 24.25
CA ARG A 8 25.28 -6.11 23.95
C ARG A 8 25.69 -7.45 23.34
N THR A 9 25.46 -8.52 24.07
CA THR A 9 25.59 -9.91 23.60
C THR A 9 24.68 -10.11 22.38
N VAL A 10 25.29 -10.09 21.19
CA VAL A 10 24.61 -10.29 19.89
C VAL A 10 23.94 -11.67 19.81
N THR A 11 24.41 -12.61 20.62
CA THR A 11 24.07 -14.04 20.55
C THR A 11 22.76 -14.43 21.24
N ALA A 12 22.42 -13.81 22.37
CA ALA A 12 21.19 -14.15 23.10
C ALA A 12 19.91 -13.75 22.34
N GLY A 13 19.98 -12.67 21.56
CA GLY A 13 18.85 -12.20 20.75
C GLY A 13 18.65 -12.95 19.43
N TRP A 14 19.50 -13.92 19.04
CA TRP A 14 19.30 -14.65 17.77
C TRP A 14 18.25 -15.76 17.94
N PHE A 15 18.23 -16.47 19.09
CA PHE A 15 17.32 -17.61 19.30
C PHE A 15 15.90 -17.12 19.59
N GLU A 16 15.75 -16.04 20.38
CA GLU A 16 14.45 -15.41 20.63
C GLU A 16 13.82 -14.84 19.35
N ARG A 17 14.63 -14.40 18.38
CA ARG A 17 14.14 -13.89 17.09
C ARG A 17 13.77 -15.03 16.13
N ALA A 18 14.56 -16.10 16.09
CA ALA A 18 14.28 -17.27 15.28
C ALA A 18 12.96 -17.94 15.71
N THR A 19 12.66 -18.00 17.01
CA THR A 19 11.37 -18.51 17.51
C THR A 19 10.22 -17.54 17.27
N THR A 20 10.45 -16.23 17.30
CA THR A 20 9.41 -15.22 16.99
C THR A 20 8.99 -15.25 15.52
N GLN A 21 9.91 -15.59 14.60
CA GLN A 21 9.66 -15.63 13.15
C GLN A 21 9.31 -17.03 12.62
N TRP A 22 8.84 -17.95 13.48
CA TRP A 22 8.49 -19.32 13.07
C TRP A 22 7.47 -19.36 11.91
N ARG A 23 6.56 -18.37 11.83
CA ARG A 23 5.61 -18.22 10.71
C ARG A 23 6.33 -18.01 9.38
N THR A 24 7.37 -17.19 9.37
CA THR A 24 8.20 -16.94 8.18
C THR A 24 8.99 -18.19 7.81
N ALA A 25 9.60 -18.86 8.79
CA ALA A 25 10.33 -20.11 8.55
C ALA A 25 9.42 -21.22 8.00
N ALA A 26 8.21 -21.37 8.55
CA ALA A 26 7.21 -22.32 8.06
C ALA A 26 6.75 -21.98 6.62
N TRP A 27 6.54 -20.69 6.32
CA TRP A 27 6.22 -20.25 4.96
C TRP A 27 7.36 -20.55 3.97
N LEU A 28 8.61 -20.27 4.35
CA LEU A 28 9.78 -20.60 3.54
C LEU A 28 9.89 -22.11 3.28
N ALA A 29 9.64 -22.93 4.30
CA ALA A 29 9.62 -24.39 4.15
C ALA A 29 8.51 -24.86 3.20
N LEU A 30 7.32 -24.25 3.25
CA LEU A 30 6.23 -24.53 2.32
C LEU A 30 6.61 -24.17 0.88
N VAL A 31 7.17 -22.97 0.67
CA VAL A 31 7.66 -22.52 -0.65
C VAL A 31 8.76 -23.45 -1.16
N TRP A 32 9.67 -23.89 -0.28
CA TRP A 32 10.71 -24.86 -0.60
C TRP A 32 10.13 -26.17 -1.11
N VAL A 33 9.13 -26.73 -0.42
CA VAL A 33 8.48 -27.98 -0.85
C VAL A 33 7.76 -27.79 -2.18
N MET A 34 7.04 -26.68 -2.36
CA MET A 34 6.40 -26.34 -3.64
C MET A 34 7.40 -26.19 -4.80
N LEU A 35 8.59 -25.65 -4.52
CA LEU A 35 9.65 -25.48 -5.52
C LEU A 35 10.11 -26.82 -6.09
N TRP A 36 10.30 -27.83 -5.22
CA TRP A 36 10.71 -29.16 -5.64
C TRP A 36 9.54 -30.02 -6.14
N GLY A 37 8.31 -29.72 -5.73
CA GLY A 37 7.11 -30.46 -6.11
C GLY A 37 7.01 -31.88 -5.52
N ASP A 38 7.96 -32.26 -4.66
CA ASP A 38 8.05 -33.57 -4.02
C ASP A 38 7.72 -33.46 -2.51
N LEU A 39 6.70 -34.20 -2.08
CA LEU A 39 6.27 -34.24 -0.67
C LEU A 39 6.87 -35.45 0.06
N SER A 40 8.20 -35.46 0.21
CA SER A 40 8.90 -36.43 1.04
C SER A 40 9.31 -35.85 2.40
N TRP A 41 9.39 -36.70 3.43
CA TRP A 41 9.85 -36.29 4.77
C TRP A 41 11.24 -35.64 4.74
N ALA A 42 12.15 -36.18 3.93
CA ALA A 42 13.49 -35.62 3.76
C ALA A 42 13.44 -34.19 3.21
N ASN A 43 12.59 -33.95 2.19
CA ASN A 43 12.46 -32.62 1.58
C ASN A 43 11.82 -31.61 2.53
N VAL A 44 10.78 -32.02 3.28
CA VAL A 44 10.13 -31.15 4.29
C VAL A 44 11.14 -30.76 5.37
N ILE A 45 11.90 -31.71 5.91
CA ILE A 45 12.92 -31.43 6.94
C ILE A 45 14.00 -30.49 6.38
N ALA A 46 14.48 -30.74 5.16
CA ALA A 46 15.44 -29.86 4.49
C ALA A 46 14.89 -28.43 4.36
N GLY A 47 13.64 -28.27 3.92
CA GLY A 47 12.97 -26.97 3.81
C GLY A 47 12.85 -26.24 5.15
N VAL A 48 12.53 -26.95 6.24
CA VAL A 48 12.49 -26.37 7.59
C VAL A 48 13.88 -25.89 8.01
N VAL A 49 14.91 -26.73 7.84
CA VAL A 49 16.31 -26.37 8.19
C VAL A 49 16.76 -25.14 7.41
N VAL A 50 16.50 -25.11 6.10
CA VAL A 50 16.83 -23.97 5.23
C VAL A 50 16.03 -22.72 5.65
N GLY A 51 14.74 -22.84 5.92
CA GLY A 51 13.89 -21.72 6.35
C GLY A 51 14.38 -21.08 7.65
N PHE A 52 14.76 -21.90 8.65
CA PHE A 52 15.37 -21.41 9.88
C PHE A 52 16.75 -20.80 9.65
N ALA A 53 17.58 -21.40 8.78
CA ALA A 53 18.88 -20.84 8.42
C ALA A 53 18.72 -19.44 7.79
N VAL A 54 17.81 -19.28 6.83
CA VAL A 54 17.53 -17.99 6.18
C VAL A 54 17.07 -16.94 7.20
N VAL A 55 16.10 -17.27 8.06
CA VAL A 55 15.60 -16.36 9.10
C VAL A 55 16.71 -15.95 10.09
N THR A 56 17.64 -16.86 10.36
CA THR A 56 18.74 -16.62 11.30
C THR A 56 19.87 -15.78 10.68
N PHE A 57 20.27 -16.09 9.44
CA PHE A 57 21.41 -15.44 8.77
C PHE A 57 21.02 -14.18 7.99
N LEU A 58 19.78 -14.09 7.51
CA LEU A 58 19.25 -12.95 6.76
C LEU A 58 18.04 -12.34 7.49
N PRO A 59 18.25 -11.70 8.66
CA PRO A 59 17.17 -11.06 9.40
C PRO A 59 16.66 -9.83 8.64
N LEU A 60 15.54 -9.97 7.95
CA LEU A 60 14.83 -8.85 7.37
C LEU A 60 14.22 -8.01 8.51
N PRO A 61 14.41 -6.68 8.53
CA PRO A 61 13.70 -5.83 9.46
C PRO A 61 12.20 -6.07 9.29
N THR A 62 11.52 -6.33 10.41
CA THR A 62 10.08 -6.53 10.38
C THR A 62 9.45 -5.24 9.90
N VAL A 63 8.90 -5.24 8.68
CA VAL A 63 7.99 -4.20 8.25
C VAL A 63 6.85 -4.18 9.26
N ALA A 64 6.64 -3.03 9.91
CA ALA A 64 5.60 -2.85 10.91
C ALA A 64 4.23 -2.82 10.21
N THR A 65 3.83 -3.95 9.63
CA THR A 65 2.53 -4.16 9.04
C THR A 65 1.51 -4.25 10.18
N HIS A 66 1.02 -3.10 10.61
CA HIS A 66 -0.21 -3.02 11.40
C HIS A 66 -1.45 -3.32 10.54
N GLY A 67 -1.28 -3.99 9.39
CA GLY A 67 -2.29 -4.18 8.37
C GLY A 67 -3.32 -5.23 8.78
N GLY A 68 -4.59 -4.95 8.53
CA GLY A 68 -5.68 -5.91 8.67
C GLY A 68 -5.99 -6.49 7.30
N PHE A 69 -5.72 -7.77 7.07
CA PHE A 69 -6.14 -8.45 5.84
C PHE A 69 -7.66 -8.61 5.86
N ARG A 70 -8.34 -7.99 4.90
CA ARG A 70 -9.80 -8.10 4.72
C ARG A 70 -10.09 -8.86 3.42
N PRO A 71 -10.60 -10.11 3.48
CA PRO A 71 -10.73 -10.98 2.31
C PRO A 71 -11.70 -10.41 1.28
N TRP A 72 -12.82 -9.81 1.70
CA TRP A 72 -13.80 -9.25 0.78
C TRP A 72 -13.26 -8.06 -0.04
N PRO A 73 -12.72 -6.99 0.57
CA PRO A 73 -12.06 -5.92 -0.18
C PRO A 73 -10.86 -6.41 -1.02
N PHE A 74 -10.15 -7.44 -0.56
CA PHE A 74 -9.10 -8.07 -1.37
C PHE A 74 -9.64 -8.71 -2.64
N LEU A 75 -10.75 -9.46 -2.58
CA LEU A 75 -11.39 -10.03 -3.77
C LEU A 75 -11.86 -8.93 -4.74
N VAL A 76 -12.41 -7.83 -4.22
CA VAL A 76 -12.79 -6.66 -5.04
C VAL A 76 -11.56 -6.03 -5.71
N LEU A 77 -10.45 -5.87 -4.97
CA LEU A 77 -9.18 -5.40 -5.51
C LEU A 77 -8.71 -6.32 -6.65
N ALA A 78 -8.63 -7.63 -6.39
CA ALA A 78 -8.14 -8.62 -7.35
C ALA A 78 -9.02 -8.67 -8.60
N GLY A 79 -10.34 -8.80 -8.45
CA GLY A 79 -11.26 -8.88 -9.57
C GLY A 79 -11.24 -7.62 -10.44
N ARG A 80 -11.22 -6.43 -9.81
CA ARG A 80 -11.16 -5.18 -10.56
C ARG A 80 -9.79 -4.96 -11.21
N PHE A 81 -8.71 -5.34 -10.53
CA PHE A 81 -7.36 -5.29 -11.10
C PHE A 81 -7.24 -6.19 -12.34
N VAL A 82 -7.76 -7.42 -12.29
CA VAL A 82 -7.77 -8.32 -13.45
C VAL A 82 -8.58 -7.71 -14.60
N ALA A 83 -9.73 -7.11 -14.32
CA ALA A 83 -10.51 -6.42 -15.36
C ALA A 83 -9.74 -5.24 -15.97
N ASP A 84 -9.12 -4.39 -15.14
CA ASP A 84 -8.32 -3.25 -15.58
C ASP A 84 -7.12 -3.75 -16.43
N LEU A 85 -6.44 -4.82 -16.00
CA LEU A 85 -5.34 -5.48 -16.71
C LEU A 85 -5.74 -6.00 -18.09
N VAL A 86 -6.88 -6.69 -18.18
CA VAL A 86 -7.37 -7.25 -19.45
C VAL A 86 -7.73 -6.13 -20.42
N VAL A 87 -8.49 -5.12 -19.98
CA VAL A 87 -8.87 -3.98 -20.82
C VAL A 87 -7.64 -3.22 -21.32
N ALA A 88 -6.71 -2.92 -20.43
CA ALA A 88 -5.46 -2.24 -20.77
C ALA A 88 -4.60 -3.04 -21.76
N SER A 89 -4.53 -4.37 -21.60
CA SER A 89 -3.82 -5.25 -22.53
C SER A 89 -4.40 -5.16 -23.95
N PHE A 90 -5.73 -5.16 -24.09
CA PHE A 90 -6.38 -4.97 -25.39
C PHE A 90 -6.14 -3.57 -25.96
N GLN A 91 -6.18 -2.52 -25.14
CA GLN A 91 -5.92 -1.14 -25.56
C GLN A 91 -4.50 -0.97 -26.10
N VAL A 92 -3.50 -1.50 -25.39
CA VAL A 92 -2.11 -1.48 -25.82
C VAL A 92 -1.90 -2.35 -27.07
N SER A 93 -2.54 -3.52 -27.14
CA SER A 93 -2.48 -4.38 -28.34
C SER A 93 -3.05 -3.68 -29.57
N ALA A 94 -4.20 -3.00 -29.44
CA ALA A 94 -4.80 -2.23 -30.52
C ALA A 94 -3.90 -1.07 -30.97
N LEU A 95 -3.25 -0.39 -30.02
CA LEU A 95 -2.30 0.68 -30.31
C LEU A 95 -1.05 0.16 -31.04
N ALA A 96 -0.53 -1.00 -30.64
CA ALA A 96 0.62 -1.63 -31.28
C ALA A 96 0.33 -2.08 -32.73
N LEU A 97 -0.93 -2.40 -33.04
CA LEU A 97 -1.37 -2.80 -34.39
C LEU A 97 -1.76 -1.63 -35.29
N ASP A 98 -1.88 -0.41 -34.77
CA ASP A 98 -2.21 0.79 -35.55
C ASP A 98 -0.95 1.62 -35.85
N PRO A 99 -0.30 1.42 -37.01
CA PRO A 99 0.92 2.15 -37.38
C PRO A 99 0.68 3.64 -37.64
N ARG A 100 -0.57 4.11 -37.70
CA ARG A 100 -0.92 5.52 -37.94
C ARG A 100 -1.07 6.30 -36.64
N ARG A 101 -1.24 5.63 -35.50
CA ARG A 101 -1.34 6.27 -34.19
C ARG A 101 0.06 6.43 -33.56
N THR A 102 0.42 7.67 -33.26
CA THR A 102 1.60 7.99 -32.45
C THR A 102 1.17 8.23 -30.99
N PRO A 103 1.53 7.35 -30.03
CA PRO A 103 1.20 7.55 -28.63
C PRO A 103 1.78 8.86 -28.10
N ARG A 104 0.98 9.57 -27.30
CA ARG A 104 1.42 10.76 -26.56
C ARG A 104 1.66 10.39 -25.10
N GLY A 105 2.91 10.05 -24.81
CA GLY A 105 3.31 9.73 -23.45
C GLY A 105 3.44 10.97 -22.57
N ALA A 106 3.15 10.82 -21.28
CA ALA A 106 3.40 11.86 -20.27
C ALA A 106 3.76 11.26 -18.92
N VAL A 107 4.42 12.06 -18.08
CA VAL A 107 4.67 11.71 -16.67
C VAL A 107 3.68 12.49 -15.80
N VAL A 108 2.93 11.77 -14.98
CA VAL A 108 1.93 12.32 -14.06
C VAL A 108 2.41 12.13 -12.63
N GLY A 109 2.50 13.22 -11.87
CA GLY A 109 2.74 13.18 -10.43
C GLY A 109 1.42 13.01 -9.66
N ILE A 110 1.31 11.95 -8.85
CA ILE A 110 0.16 11.65 -8.01
C ILE A 110 0.60 11.60 -6.55
N ARG A 111 -0.04 12.40 -5.69
CA ARG A 111 0.15 12.31 -4.24
C ARG A 111 -0.80 11.27 -3.65
N LEU A 112 -0.25 10.20 -3.08
CA LEU A 112 -1.00 9.16 -2.41
C LEU A 112 -1.61 9.65 -1.08
N ARG A 113 -2.72 9.05 -0.68
CA ARG A 113 -3.42 9.34 0.59
C ARG A 113 -2.66 8.82 1.80
N ASN A 114 -1.95 7.70 1.67
CA ASN A 114 -1.20 7.09 2.76
C ASN A 114 0.30 6.99 2.42
N PRO A 115 1.19 7.64 3.19
CA PRO A 115 2.63 7.63 2.94
C PRO A 115 3.33 6.36 3.44
N SER A 116 2.61 5.32 3.86
CA SER A 116 3.21 4.04 4.24
C SER A 116 3.91 3.38 3.05
N ASP A 117 5.20 3.10 3.21
CA ASP A 117 6.05 2.46 2.20
C ASP A 117 5.44 1.18 1.64
N VAL A 118 4.77 0.38 2.48
CA VAL A 118 4.17 -0.90 2.06
C VAL A 118 3.00 -0.67 1.11
N TYR A 119 2.09 0.25 1.43
CA TYR A 119 0.92 0.51 0.58
C TYR A 119 1.30 1.29 -0.67
N MET A 120 2.27 2.20 -0.57
CA MET A 120 2.82 2.91 -1.74
C MET A 120 3.51 1.92 -2.69
N THR A 121 4.32 1.00 -2.18
CA THR A 121 4.98 -0.01 -3.00
C THR A 121 3.94 -0.94 -3.66
N ALA A 122 2.96 -1.44 -2.90
CA ALA A 122 1.90 -2.27 -3.47
C ALA A 122 1.10 -1.53 -4.57
N THR A 123 0.79 -0.25 -4.36
CA THR A 123 0.09 0.56 -5.36
C THR A 123 0.97 0.77 -6.59
N ALA A 124 2.26 1.03 -6.41
CA ALA A 124 3.21 1.24 -7.49
C ALA A 124 3.39 0.00 -8.38
N GLU A 125 3.53 -1.18 -7.74
CA GLU A 125 3.61 -2.47 -8.42
C GLU A 125 2.33 -2.75 -9.22
N LEU A 126 1.16 -2.59 -8.59
CA LEU A 126 -0.12 -2.79 -9.28
C LEU A 126 -0.33 -1.80 -10.43
N CYS A 127 0.08 -0.54 -10.29
CA CYS A 127 0.08 0.41 -11.41
C CYS A 127 0.96 -0.06 -12.57
N SER A 128 2.16 -0.57 -12.26
CA SER A 128 3.13 -0.99 -13.29
C SER A 128 2.75 -2.30 -13.96
N LEU A 129 1.92 -3.13 -13.31
CA LEU A 129 1.37 -4.34 -13.91
C LEU A 129 0.25 -4.07 -14.91
N VAL A 130 -0.42 -2.91 -14.86
CA VAL A 130 -1.44 -2.54 -15.84
C VAL A 130 -0.76 -1.95 -17.08
N PRO A 131 -0.87 -2.59 -18.26
CA PRO A 131 -0.23 -2.12 -19.48
C PRO A 131 -0.63 -0.69 -19.83
N GLY A 132 0.31 0.09 -20.34
CA GLY A 132 0.06 1.50 -20.68
C GLY A 132 0.40 2.49 -19.56
N SER A 133 0.79 2.01 -18.37
CA SER A 133 1.44 2.84 -17.36
C SER A 133 2.61 2.14 -16.68
N VAL A 134 3.65 2.89 -16.32
CA VAL A 134 4.78 2.39 -15.52
C VAL A 134 5.18 3.42 -14.49
N VAL A 135 5.48 2.98 -13.26
CA VAL A 135 6.01 3.89 -12.23
C VAL A 135 7.47 4.17 -12.52
N VAL A 136 7.82 5.45 -12.64
CA VAL A 136 9.20 5.91 -12.86
C VAL A 136 9.89 6.19 -11.53
N GLU A 137 9.17 6.82 -10.59
CA GLU A 137 9.74 7.19 -9.31
C GLU A 137 8.68 7.15 -8.20
N ALA A 138 9.07 6.69 -7.01
CA ALA A 138 8.25 6.69 -5.81
C ALA A 138 8.99 7.42 -4.68
N HIS A 139 8.50 8.61 -4.35
CA HIS A 139 9.11 9.51 -3.38
C HIS A 139 8.49 9.28 -1.99
N ARG A 140 9.13 8.39 -1.21
CA ARG A 140 8.57 7.82 0.04
C ARG A 140 8.21 8.87 1.09
N LEU A 141 9.08 9.87 1.27
CA LEU A 141 8.89 10.93 2.29
C LEU A 141 7.69 11.83 2.01
N THR A 142 7.39 12.10 0.74
CA THR A 142 6.30 12.99 0.34
C THR A 142 5.02 12.24 -0.01
N GLY A 143 5.11 10.93 -0.21
CA GLY A 143 4.03 10.08 -0.74
C GLY A 143 3.71 10.39 -2.21
N MET A 144 4.70 10.86 -2.99
CA MET A 144 4.51 11.19 -4.41
C MET A 144 4.90 10.01 -5.29
N LEU A 145 4.00 9.62 -6.20
CA LEU A 145 4.23 8.61 -7.22
C LEU A 145 4.26 9.29 -8.59
N TYR A 146 5.35 9.08 -9.34
CA TYR A 146 5.47 9.55 -10.72
C TYR A 146 5.20 8.39 -11.66
N VAL A 147 4.10 8.48 -12.39
CA VAL A 147 3.63 7.45 -13.31
C VAL A 147 3.81 7.94 -14.73
N HIS A 148 4.57 7.21 -15.53
CA HIS A 148 4.62 7.40 -16.97
C HIS A 148 3.47 6.65 -17.62
N VAL A 149 2.74 7.34 -18.50
CA VAL A 149 1.61 6.80 -19.25
C VAL A 149 2.00 6.75 -20.72
N LEU A 150 1.68 5.65 -21.39
CA LEU A 150 2.01 5.42 -22.79
C LEU A 150 1.23 6.36 -23.73
N ASP A 151 -0.07 6.50 -23.52
CA ASP A 151 -0.95 7.37 -24.28
C ASP A 151 -1.97 8.04 -23.34
N VAL A 152 -1.78 9.34 -23.09
CA VAL A 152 -2.65 10.12 -22.20
C VAL A 152 -4.05 10.27 -22.77
N ASP A 153 -4.19 10.40 -24.09
CA ASP A 153 -5.48 10.61 -24.74
C ASP A 153 -6.31 9.31 -24.65
N GLN A 154 -5.68 8.16 -24.88
CA GLN A 154 -6.32 6.85 -24.71
C GLN A 154 -6.71 6.57 -23.25
N SER A 155 -5.92 7.06 -22.29
CA SER A 155 -6.18 6.91 -20.86
C SER A 155 -7.30 7.83 -20.33
N GLY A 156 -7.87 8.69 -21.18
CA GLY A 156 -8.92 9.64 -20.78
C GLY A 156 -8.38 10.91 -20.11
N GLY A 157 -7.10 11.21 -20.29
CA GLY A 157 -6.44 12.41 -19.79
C GLY A 157 -5.73 12.24 -18.44
N ILE A 158 -4.94 13.26 -18.08
CA ILE A 158 -4.10 13.28 -16.87
C ILE A 158 -4.94 13.11 -15.60
N GLU A 159 -6.11 13.74 -15.53
CA GLU A 159 -6.95 13.67 -14.33
C GLU A 159 -7.58 12.28 -14.18
N LYS A 160 -7.88 11.60 -15.28
CA LYS A 160 -8.40 10.23 -15.26
C LYS A 160 -7.34 9.26 -14.75
N VAL A 161 -6.10 9.37 -15.24
CA VAL A 161 -4.95 8.61 -14.73
C VAL A 161 -4.79 8.82 -13.22
N ARG A 162 -4.83 10.08 -12.77
CA ARG A 162 -4.75 10.41 -11.34
C ARG A 162 -5.88 9.76 -10.54
N ALA A 163 -7.11 9.88 -11.01
CA ALA A 163 -8.28 9.29 -10.36
C ALA A 163 -8.19 7.75 -10.29
N ASP A 164 -7.72 7.10 -11.35
CA ASP A 164 -7.59 5.65 -11.42
C ASP A 164 -6.47 5.13 -10.50
N THR A 165 -5.33 5.81 -10.43
CA THR A 165 -4.27 5.53 -9.45
C THR A 165 -4.77 5.68 -8.01
N LEU A 166 -5.51 6.75 -7.70
CA LEU A 166 -6.08 6.94 -6.36
C LEU A 166 -7.19 5.93 -6.03
N ALA A 167 -7.95 5.48 -7.02
CA ALA A 167 -8.95 4.43 -6.85
C ALA A 167 -8.29 3.06 -6.60
N LEU A 168 -7.15 2.79 -7.26
CA LEU A 168 -6.33 1.61 -7.00
C LEU A 168 -5.74 1.67 -5.59
N GLU A 169 -5.14 2.79 -5.19
CA GLU A 169 -4.63 3.00 -3.84
C GLU A 169 -5.74 2.75 -2.79
N ALA A 170 -6.93 3.29 -3.02
CA ALA A 170 -8.06 3.09 -2.12
C ALA A 170 -8.47 1.62 -1.99
N ARG A 171 -8.42 0.83 -3.08
CA ARG A 171 -8.67 -0.61 -3.04
C ARG A 171 -7.58 -1.35 -2.25
N VAL A 172 -6.30 -0.99 -2.45
CA VAL A 172 -5.16 -1.54 -1.67
C VAL A 172 -5.35 -1.25 -0.18
N LEU A 173 -5.66 -0.02 0.17
CA LEU A 173 -5.87 0.38 1.57
C LEU A 173 -7.06 -0.36 2.19
N ARG A 174 -8.19 -0.51 1.49
CA ARG A 174 -9.33 -1.28 2.02
C ARG A 174 -8.99 -2.76 2.26
N ALA A 175 -8.17 -3.36 1.40
CA ALA A 175 -7.75 -4.76 1.49
C ALA A 175 -6.76 -5.04 2.62
N PHE A 176 -5.80 -4.14 2.85
CA PHE A 176 -4.65 -4.41 3.73
C PHE A 176 -4.47 -3.45 4.89
N ALA A 177 -5.06 -2.25 4.86
CA ALA A 177 -4.76 -1.22 5.85
C ALA A 177 -5.54 -1.38 7.16
N SER A 178 -4.92 -0.96 8.27
CA SER A 178 -5.58 -0.90 9.57
C SER A 178 -6.78 0.03 9.56
N ASN A 179 -7.69 -0.12 10.53
CA ASN A 179 -8.77 0.85 10.74
C ASN A 179 -8.23 2.27 11.00
N ALA A 180 -7.10 2.40 11.70
CA ALA A 180 -6.46 3.69 11.97
C ALA A 180 -5.92 4.33 10.68
N ASP A 181 -5.29 3.54 9.80
CA ASP A 181 -4.81 3.99 8.49
C ASP A 181 -5.95 4.43 7.59
N LEU A 182 -7.03 3.66 7.55
CA LEU A 182 -8.22 4.00 6.77
C LEU A 182 -8.88 5.30 7.23
N ARG A 183 -8.92 5.56 8.55
CA ARG A 183 -9.45 6.83 9.10
C ARG A 183 -8.57 8.01 8.67
N ARG A 184 -7.25 7.85 8.79
CA ARG A 184 -6.28 8.89 8.37
C ARG A 184 -6.35 9.19 6.87
N SER A 185 -6.64 8.19 6.04
CA SER A 185 -6.79 8.37 4.59
C SER A 185 -8.19 8.80 4.14
N GLY A 186 -9.13 9.00 5.08
CA GLY A 186 -10.53 9.33 4.77
C GLY A 186 -11.29 8.22 4.02
N LEU A 187 -10.86 6.96 4.18
CA LEU A 187 -11.43 5.78 3.51
C LEU A 187 -12.11 4.83 4.49
N TYR A 188 -12.13 5.16 5.78
CA TYR A 188 -12.91 4.44 6.76
C TYR A 188 -14.38 4.62 6.42
N LEU A 189 -15.10 3.51 6.25
CA LEU A 189 -16.55 3.54 6.16
C LEU A 189 -17.08 4.26 7.40
N HIS A 190 -17.68 5.43 7.19
CA HIS A 190 -18.75 5.83 8.10
C HIS A 190 -19.84 4.78 7.90
N ASP A 191 -20.11 4.02 8.96
CA ASP A 191 -21.41 3.36 9.07
C ASP A 191 -22.44 4.48 9.01
N ASP A 192 -23.30 4.48 7.98
CA ASP A 192 -24.48 5.34 7.92
C ASP A 192 -25.43 4.90 9.05
N GLY A 193 -25.19 5.40 10.28
CA GLY A 193 -26.02 5.08 11.46
C GLY A 193 -25.37 5.28 12.84
N GLY A 194 -24.91 6.49 13.18
CA GLY A 194 -24.51 6.83 14.57
C GLY A 194 -24.18 8.32 14.71
N PRO A 195 -24.65 9.02 15.77
CA PRO A 195 -25.04 10.42 15.68
C PRO A 195 -23.87 11.38 15.45
N THR A 196 -24.13 12.34 14.57
CA THR A 196 -23.42 13.60 14.39
C THR A 196 -23.26 14.34 15.72
N ALA A 197 -22.14 14.11 16.38
CA ALA A 197 -21.51 15.02 17.34
C ALA A 197 -20.04 15.08 16.92
N ASP A 198 -19.53 16.13 16.30
CA ASP A 198 -19.60 17.52 16.75
C ASP A 198 -19.43 18.43 15.51
N ARG A 199 -20.50 19.13 15.15
CA ARG A 199 -20.45 20.28 14.23
C ARG A 199 -21.01 21.54 14.94
N ARG A 200 -20.98 21.56 16.28
CA ARG A 200 -21.51 22.69 17.08
C ARG A 200 -20.41 23.60 17.65
N THR A 201 -19.13 23.28 17.49
CA THR A 201 -18.06 24.09 18.10
C THR A 201 -17.37 25.09 17.15
N ALA A 202 -17.82 25.28 15.91
CA ALA A 202 -17.42 26.44 15.09
C ALA A 202 -18.53 26.71 14.06
N ALA A 203 -19.09 27.91 13.89
CA ALA A 203 -18.46 29.23 13.93
C ALA A 203 -19.55 30.34 14.04
N PRO A 204 -19.29 31.63 13.73
CA PRO A 204 -19.56 32.77 14.61
C PRO A 204 -20.76 33.64 14.14
N ALA A 205 -21.33 34.45 15.05
CA ALA A 205 -22.17 35.60 14.72
C ALA A 205 -22.01 36.61 15.87
N ALA A 206 -21.22 37.66 15.68
CA ALA A 206 -21.66 38.94 15.14
C ALA A 206 -22.58 39.69 16.12
N GLU A 207 -21.96 40.65 16.83
CA GLU A 207 -22.40 42.04 16.89
C GLU A 207 -23.89 42.31 17.14
N THR A 208 -24.24 42.71 18.36
CA THR A 208 -25.40 43.57 18.60
C THR A 208 -25.09 44.49 19.80
N THR A 209 -24.64 45.70 19.46
CA THR A 209 -25.19 46.97 19.93
C THR A 209 -25.34 47.20 21.44
N ARG A 210 -24.51 48.10 21.99
CA ARG A 210 -24.81 48.86 23.23
C ARG A 210 -26.15 49.58 23.09
N PRO A 211 -26.85 49.75 24.22
CA PRO A 211 -27.20 51.12 24.61
C PRO A 211 -26.77 51.45 26.06
N SER A 212 -26.50 52.74 26.24
CA SER A 212 -26.35 53.48 27.48
C SER A 212 -27.61 53.48 28.35
N GLU A 213 -27.45 53.39 29.68
CA GLU A 213 -28.09 54.23 30.72
C GLU A 213 -27.56 53.73 32.10
N GLY A 214 -27.03 54.59 32.98
CA GLY A 214 -27.68 55.01 34.25
C GLY A 214 -27.65 53.89 35.32
N GLU A 215 -27.12 53.99 36.53
CA GLU A 215 -27.12 55.08 37.51
C GLU A 215 -26.30 54.60 38.73
N ARG A 216 -25.56 55.55 39.34
CA ARG A 216 -25.07 55.60 40.75
C ARG A 216 -23.87 54.77 41.18
#